data_AF-A0A380E2V9-F1
#
_entry.id   AF-A0A380E2V9-F1
#
_cell.length_a   1.000
_cell.length_b   1.000
_cell.length_c   1.000
_cell.angle_alpha   90.00
_cell.angle_beta   90.00
_cell.angle_gamma   90.00
#
_symmetry.space_group_name_H-M   'P 1'
#
loop_
_entity.id
_entity.type
_entity.pdbx_description
1 polymer ?
#
loop_
_entity_poly.entity_id
_entity_poly.type
_entity_poly.pdbx_seq_one_letter_code
_entity_poly.pdbx_strand_id
1 'polypeptide(L)'
;MRRSYLRGAFLAGGSVNNPETSSYHLEIFSQNESHAEGLTKLMNSYELNAKHLERKKGSITYLKEAEKISDFLSLIGGYQALLKFEDVRIVRDMRNSVNRLVNCETANLNKTVSAAMKQLRALN
;
A
#
# COMPACT_ATOMS: atom_id res chain seq x y z
N MET A 1 8.47 -19.65 17.34
CA MET A 1 9.50 -18.64 17.70
C MET A 1 9.63 -17.51 16.66
N ARG A 2 9.88 -17.81 15.37
CA ARG A 2 10.09 -16.77 14.33
C ARG A 2 8.98 -15.71 14.19
N ARG A 3 7.70 -16.13 14.20
CA ARG A 3 6.55 -15.20 14.14
C ARG A 3 6.44 -14.30 15.38
N SER A 4 6.63 -14.88 16.57
CA SER A 4 6.64 -14.15 17.84
C SER A 4 7.78 -13.12 17.90
N TYR A 5 8.93 -13.44 17.32
CA TYR A 5 10.04 -12.50 17.18
C TYR A 5 9.69 -11.32 16.26
N LEU A 6 9.11 -11.58 15.07
CA LEU A 6 8.64 -10.50 14.18
C LEU A 6 7.58 -9.62 14.85
N ARG A 7 6.64 -10.22 15.61
CA ARG A 7 5.67 -9.48 16.41
C ARG A 7 6.37 -8.58 17.43
N GLY A 8 7.34 -9.11 18.18
CA GLY A 8 8.10 -8.35 19.16
C GLY A 8 8.88 -7.19 18.52
N ALA A 9 9.56 -7.45 17.39
CA ALA A 9 10.29 -6.43 16.64
C ALA A 9 9.35 -5.31 16.13
N PHE A 10 8.17 -5.68 15.62
CA PHE A 10 7.17 -4.72 15.19
C PHE A 10 6.57 -3.91 16.35
N LEU A 11 6.32 -4.52 17.51
CA LEU A 11 5.86 -3.77 18.68
C LEU A 11 6.94 -2.83 19.24
N ALA A 12 8.22 -3.18 19.10
CA ALA A 12 9.33 -2.38 19.62
C ALA A 12 9.69 -1.18 18.74
N GLY A 13 9.58 -1.30 17.41
CA GLY A 13 10.02 -0.26 16.48
C GLY A 13 9.28 -0.23 15.15
N GLY A 14 8.12 -0.88 15.08
CA GLY A 14 7.32 -0.97 13.86
C GLY A 14 6.31 0.15 13.71
N SER A 15 5.99 0.51 12.47
CA SER A 15 4.88 1.40 12.14
C SER A 15 4.27 1.05 10.79
N VAL A 16 3.00 1.44 10.59
CA VAL A 16 2.30 1.35 9.31
C VAL A 16 1.65 2.71 9.05
N ASN A 17 1.85 3.25 7.85
CA ASN A 17 1.19 4.48 7.44
C ASN A 17 -0.31 4.28 7.20
N ASN A 18 -1.08 5.36 7.29
CA ASN A 18 -2.49 5.33 6.95
C ASN A 18 -2.68 4.97 5.45
N PRO A 19 -3.42 3.90 5.11
CA PRO A 19 -3.64 3.44 3.73
C PRO A 19 -4.58 4.32 2.88
N GLU A 20 -5.02 5.47 3.39
CA GLU A 20 -5.79 6.48 2.64
C GLU A 20 -5.11 6.91 1.32
N THR A 21 -3.78 6.84 1.25
CA THR A 21 -3.00 7.12 0.04
C THR A 21 -2.37 5.85 -0.52
N SER A 22 -1.98 5.87 -1.81
CA SER A 22 -1.24 4.76 -2.44
C SER A 22 0.20 4.61 -1.94
N SER A 23 0.68 5.51 -1.07
CA SER A 23 2.01 5.46 -0.45
C SER A 23 2.01 4.50 0.74
N TYR A 24 1.72 3.23 0.47
CA TYR A 24 1.77 2.18 1.47
C TYR A 24 3.17 2.04 2.04
N HIS A 25 3.24 1.88 3.35
CA HIS A 25 4.51 1.75 4.04
C HIS A 25 4.31 1.06 5.38
N LEU A 26 4.99 -0.07 5.56
CA LEU A 26 5.27 -0.65 6.86
C LEU A 26 6.78 -0.61 7.05
N GLU A 27 7.25 -0.18 8.22
CA GLU A 27 8.67 -0.28 8.57
C GLU A 27 8.87 -0.83 9.97
N ILE A 28 10.03 -1.44 10.20
CA ILE A 28 10.59 -1.77 11.52
C ILE A 28 11.96 -1.11 11.60
N PHE A 29 12.13 -0.20 12.56
CA PHE A 29 13.38 0.48 12.83
C PHE A 29 14.32 -0.33 13.73
N SER A 30 15.61 -0.21 13.47
CA SER A 30 16.70 -0.80 14.26
C SER A 30 17.90 0.15 14.31
N GLN A 31 18.52 0.31 15.48
CA GLN A 31 19.79 1.04 15.59
C GLN A 31 20.98 0.27 14.98
N ASN A 32 20.86 -1.04 14.85
CA ASN A 32 21.88 -1.92 14.28
C ASN A 32 21.46 -2.38 12.89
N GLU A 33 22.29 -2.10 11.89
CA GLU A 33 22.08 -2.49 10.50
C GLU A 33 21.99 -4.00 10.32
N SER A 34 22.91 -4.78 10.93
CA SER A 34 22.90 -6.24 10.84
C SER A 34 21.60 -6.86 11.35
N HIS A 35 20.97 -6.23 12.36
CA HIS A 35 19.66 -6.64 12.86
C HIS A 35 18.54 -6.32 11.85
N ALA A 36 18.58 -5.17 11.18
CA ALA A 36 17.64 -4.84 10.10
C ALA A 36 17.80 -5.79 8.89
N GLU A 37 19.02 -6.12 8.48
CA GLU A 37 19.25 -7.12 7.44
C GLU A 37 18.73 -8.51 7.83
N GLY A 38 18.94 -8.91 9.10
CA GLY A 38 18.41 -10.15 9.66
C GLY A 38 16.88 -10.19 9.62
N LEU A 39 16.22 -9.09 10.01
CA LEU A 39 14.76 -8.93 9.89
C LEU A 39 14.30 -9.03 8.45
N THR A 40 15.01 -8.37 7.53
CA THR A 40 14.70 -8.41 6.09
C THR A 40 14.75 -9.84 5.56
N LYS A 41 15.82 -10.58 5.85
CA LYS A 41 15.97 -12.00 5.46
C LYS A 41 14.86 -12.86 6.07
N LEU A 42 14.54 -12.64 7.34
CA LEU A 42 13.49 -13.38 8.02
C LEU A 42 12.10 -13.09 7.42
N MET A 43 11.76 -11.84 7.14
CA MET A 43 10.52 -11.46 6.47
C MET A 43 10.44 -12.07 5.07
N ASN A 44 11.55 -12.09 4.32
CA ASN A 44 11.61 -12.69 2.99
C ASN A 44 11.53 -14.22 2.99
N SER A 45 11.82 -14.89 4.11
CA SER A 45 11.52 -16.33 4.26
C SER A 45 10.01 -16.63 4.30
N TYR A 46 9.17 -15.60 4.41
CA TYR A 46 7.71 -15.66 4.28
C TYR A 46 7.22 -14.94 3.01
N GLU A 47 8.08 -14.75 2.01
CA GLU A 47 7.71 -14.16 0.70
C GLU A 47 7.12 -12.74 0.79
N LEU A 48 7.56 -11.96 1.78
CA LEU A 48 7.06 -10.60 2.02
C LEU A 48 7.69 -9.53 1.14
N ASN A 49 8.76 -9.83 0.38
CA ASN A 49 9.49 -8.85 -0.43
C ASN A 49 9.95 -7.60 0.36
N ALA A 50 10.36 -7.81 1.62
CA ALA A 50 10.96 -6.82 2.47
C ALA A 50 12.28 -6.30 1.91
N LYS A 51 12.49 -4.99 2.08
CA LYS A 51 13.70 -4.27 1.69
C LYS A 51 14.35 -3.65 2.91
N HIS A 52 15.67 -3.50 2.83
CA HIS A 52 16.48 -2.79 3.81
C HIS A 52 16.79 -1.38 3.31
N LEU A 53 16.86 -0.39 4.22
CA LEU A 53 17.38 0.95 3.94
C LEU A 53 18.10 1.50 5.16
N GLU A 54 19.35 1.92 4.98
CA GLU A 54 20.11 2.66 5.97
C GLU A 54 19.63 4.14 6.05
N ARG A 55 19.54 4.68 7.26
CA ARG A 55 19.19 6.08 7.54
C ARG A 55 20.23 6.68 8.50
N LYS A 56 20.28 8.01 8.59
CA LYS A 56 21.23 8.76 9.45
C LYS A 56 21.25 8.34 10.93
N LYS A 57 20.18 7.74 11.45
CA LYS A 57 20.02 7.37 12.88
C LYS A 57 19.86 5.87 13.10
N GLY A 58 20.15 5.04 12.10
CA GLY A 58 19.95 3.58 12.13
C GLY A 58 19.35 3.06 10.84
N SER A 59 18.88 1.83 10.83
CA SER A 59 18.39 1.16 9.63
C SER A 59 16.92 0.76 9.77
N ILE A 60 16.25 0.60 8.63
CA ILE A 60 14.88 0.10 8.58
C ILE A 60 14.77 -1.16 7.70
N THR A 61 13.87 -2.05 8.09
CA THR A 61 13.28 -3.06 7.20
C THR A 61 11.89 -2.60 6.84
N TYR A 62 11.51 -2.60 5.55
CA TYR A 62 10.24 -2.04 5.13
C TYR A 62 9.54 -2.82 4.00
N LEU A 63 8.22 -2.61 3.92
CA LEU A 63 7.31 -3.12 2.89
C LEU A 63 6.59 -1.94 2.22
N LYS A 64 6.41 -2.02 0.90
CA LYS A 64 5.67 -1.03 0.10
C LYS A 64 4.42 -1.59 -0.57
N GLU A 65 4.27 -2.91 -0.61
CA GLU A 65 3.13 -3.56 -1.25
C GLU A 65 2.02 -3.76 -0.22
N ALA A 66 0.81 -3.30 -0.53
CA ALA A 66 -0.32 -3.37 0.38
C ALA A 66 -0.65 -4.82 0.78
N GLU A 67 -0.59 -5.75 -0.17
CA GLU A 67 -0.80 -7.17 0.07
C GLU A 67 0.22 -7.74 1.05
N LYS A 68 1.50 -7.42 0.87
CA LYS A 68 2.57 -7.87 1.78
C LYS A 68 2.47 -7.28 3.17
N ILE A 69 1.97 -6.05 3.30
CA ILE A 69 1.67 -5.44 4.59
C ILE A 69 0.54 -6.22 5.29
N SER A 70 -0.52 -6.57 4.56
CA SER A 70 -1.63 -7.38 5.09
C SER A 70 -1.17 -8.78 5.50
N ASP A 71 -0.36 -9.44 4.68
CA ASP A 71 0.27 -10.73 4.97
C ASP A 71 1.11 -10.65 6.24
N PHE A 72 1.92 -9.60 6.40
CA PHE A 72 2.73 -9.39 7.58
C PHE A 72 1.86 -9.20 8.84
N LEU A 73 0.82 -8.37 8.79
CA LEU A 73 -0.08 -8.15 9.92
C LEU A 73 -0.80 -9.44 10.33
N SER A 74 -1.22 -10.25 9.34
CA SER A 74 -1.76 -11.59 9.56
C SER A 74 -0.73 -12.52 10.20
N LEU A 75 0.51 -12.56 9.69
CA LEU A 75 1.61 -13.39 10.18
C LEU A 75 1.94 -13.13 11.66
N ILE A 76 1.91 -11.88 12.10
CA ILE A 76 2.15 -11.49 13.50
C ILE A 76 0.87 -11.52 14.35
N GLY A 77 -0.28 -11.92 13.81
CA GLY A 77 -1.56 -12.00 14.52
C GLY A 77 -2.13 -10.63 14.92
N GLY A 78 -1.83 -9.58 14.16
CA GLY A 78 -2.33 -8.21 14.34
C GLY A 78 -3.69 -7.97 13.69
N TYR A 79 -4.68 -8.84 13.93
CA TYR A 79 -5.92 -8.89 13.15
C TYR A 79 -6.76 -7.60 13.20
N GLN A 80 -6.80 -6.89 14.33
CA GLN A 80 -7.52 -5.61 14.41
C GLN A 80 -6.89 -4.54 13.52
N ALA A 81 -5.55 -4.49 13.48
CA ALA A 81 -4.83 -3.56 12.60
C ALA A 81 -4.99 -3.95 11.13
N LEU A 82 -4.97 -5.26 10.83
CA LEU A 82 -5.25 -5.79 9.50
C LEU A 82 -6.64 -5.38 9.00
N LEU A 83 -7.69 -5.63 9.79
CA LEU A 83 -9.07 -5.28 9.42
C LEU A 83 -9.19 -3.78 9.14
N LYS A 84 -8.68 -2.93 10.03
CA LYS A 84 -8.69 -1.47 9.82
C LYS A 84 -7.91 -1.06 8.56
N PHE A 85 -6.79 -1.70 8.27
CA PHE A 85 -5.99 -1.43 7.09
C PHE A 85 -6.74 -1.81 5.80
N GLU A 86 -7.38 -2.98 5.79
CA GLU A 86 -8.19 -3.48 4.68
C GLU A 86 -9.44 -2.64 4.43
N ASP A 87 -10.18 -2.27 5.47
CA ASP A 87 -11.40 -1.48 5.34
C ASP A 87 -11.14 -0.18 4.58
N VAL A 88 -10.08 0.54 4.97
CA VAL A 88 -9.69 1.80 4.32
C VAL A 88 -9.19 1.55 2.89
N ARG A 89 -8.39 0.50 2.67
CA ARG A 89 -7.88 0.13 1.34
C ARG A 89 -9.01 -0.19 0.37
N ILE A 90 -9.96 -1.03 0.78
CA ILE A 90 -11.09 -1.47 -0.03
C ILE A 90 -11.95 -0.28 -0.44
N VAL A 91 -12.34 0.58 0.51
CA VAL A 91 -13.17 1.76 0.23
C VAL A 91 -12.46 2.70 -0.75
N ARG A 92 -11.16 2.91 -0.57
CA ARG A 92 -10.36 3.75 -1.48
C ARG A 92 -10.29 3.17 -2.89
N ASP A 93 -10.02 1.88 -3.01
CA ASP A 93 -9.87 1.23 -4.32
C ASP A 93 -11.21 1.16 -5.07
N MET A 94 -12.32 0.98 -4.35
CA MET A 94 -13.67 1.14 -4.89
C MET A 94 -13.90 2.56 -5.40
N ARG A 95 -13.63 3.60 -4.59
CA ARG A 95 -13.80 5.01 -4.98
C ARG A 95 -12.97 5.36 -6.21
N ASN A 96 -11.72 4.91 -6.26
CA ASN A 96 -10.83 5.13 -7.39
C ASN A 96 -11.35 4.43 -8.66
N SER A 97 -11.93 3.24 -8.52
CA SER A 97 -12.54 2.51 -9.64
C SER A 97 -13.76 3.24 -10.20
N VAL A 98 -14.64 3.75 -9.32
CA VAL A 98 -15.79 4.57 -9.70
C VAL A 98 -15.35 5.86 -10.39
N ASN A 99 -14.36 6.57 -9.84
CA ASN A 99 -13.84 7.80 -10.45
C ASN A 99 -13.31 7.55 -11.87
N ARG A 100 -12.62 6.43 -12.11
CA ARG A 100 -12.15 6.07 -13.45
C ARG A 100 -13.31 5.82 -14.42
N LEU A 101 -14.37 5.15 -13.97
CA LEU A 101 -15.56 4.88 -14.78
C LEU A 101 -16.26 6.19 -15.16
N VAL A 102 -16.55 7.05 -14.18
CA VAL A 102 -17.21 8.35 -14.41
C VAL A 102 -16.40 9.24 -15.35
N ASN A 103 -15.07 9.27 -15.20
CA ASN A 103 -14.19 10.03 -16.09
C ASN A 103 -14.26 9.51 -17.54
N CYS A 104 -14.33 8.19 -17.71
CA CYS A 104 -14.47 7.57 -19.04
C CYS A 104 -15.80 7.95 -19.69
N GLU A 105 -16.92 7.83 -18.96
CA GLU A 105 -18.25 8.19 -19.45
C GLU A 105 -18.33 9.67 -19.83
N THR A 106 -17.84 10.55 -18.96
CA THR A 106 -17.79 12.00 -19.21
C THR A 106 -16.98 12.32 -20.47
N ALA A 107 -15.83 11.68 -20.67
CA ALA A 107 -15.02 11.87 -21.86
C ALA A 107 -15.73 11.38 -23.14
N ASN A 108 -16.47 10.27 -23.07
CA ASN A 108 -17.24 9.74 -24.19
C ASN A 108 -18.41 10.66 -24.55
N LEU A 109 -19.17 11.13 -23.56
CA LEU A 109 -20.25 12.10 -23.76
C LEU A 109 -19.73 13.39 -24.42
N ASN A 110 -18.62 13.94 -23.93
CA ASN A 110 -18.00 15.14 -24.51
C ASN A 110 -17.60 14.94 -25.98
N LYS A 111 -17.08 13.77 -26.37
CA LYS A 111 -16.76 13.45 -27.77
C LYS A 111 -18.02 13.40 -28.62
N THR A 112 -19.09 12.76 -28.15
CA THR A 112 -20.38 12.68 -28.84
C THR A 112 -20.99 14.06 -29.05
N VAL A 113 -21.02 14.89 -28.00
CA VAL A 113 -21.51 16.28 -28.08
C VAL A 113 -20.67 17.09 -29.06
N SER A 114 -19.35 16.98 -29.01
CA SER A 114 -18.45 17.68 -29.94
C SER A 114 -18.68 17.27 -31.40
N ALA A 115 -18.89 15.98 -31.65
CA ALA A 115 -19.19 15.47 -32.99
C ALA A 115 -20.54 15.98 -33.52
N ALA A 116 -21.59 15.97 -32.69
CA ALA A 116 -22.90 16.52 -33.05
C ALA A 116 -22.82 18.03 -33.35
N MET A 117 -22.08 18.80 -32.54
CA MET A 117 -21.86 20.22 -32.79
C MET A 117 -21.10 20.50 -34.09
N LYS A 118 -20.13 19.65 -34.46
CA LYS A 118 -19.43 19.75 -35.75
C LYS A 118 -20.38 19.47 -36.92
N GLN A 119 -21.23 18.45 -36.80
CA GLN A 119 -22.23 18.12 -37.82
C GLN A 119 -23.22 19.27 -38.04
N LEU A 120 -23.75 19.86 -36.96
CA LEU A 120 -24.66 21.00 -37.05
C LEU A 120 -24.03 22.20 -37.76
N ARG A 121 -22.74 22.48 -37.50
CA ARG A 121 -21.99 23.56 -38.17
C ARG A 121 -21.73 23.30 -39.65
N ALA A 122 -21.73 22.05 -40.10
CA ALA A 122 -21.50 21.70 -41.51
C ALA A 122 -22.79 21.73 -42.35
N LEU A 123 -23.96 21.81 -41.71
CA LEU A 123 -25.28 21.90 -42.36
C LEU A 123 -25.75 23.35 -42.56
N ASN A 124 -25.06 24.32 -41.94
CA ASN A 124 -25.27 25.77 -42.11
C ASN A 124 -24.09 26.38 -42.87
#